data_AF-A0A495SLR8-F1
#
_entry.id   AF-A0A495SLR8-F1
#
_cell.length_a   1.000
_cell.length_b   1.000
_cell.length_c   1.000
_cell.angle_alpha   90.00
_cell.angle_beta   90.00
_cell.angle_gamma   90.00
#
_symmetry.space_group_name_H-M   'P 1'
#
loop_
_entity.id
_entity.type
_entity.pdbx_description
1 polymer ?
#
loop_
_entity_poly.entity_id
_entity_poly.type
_entity_poly.pdbx_seq_one_letter_code
_entity_poly.pdbx_strand_id
1 'polypeptide(L)'
;MRKKLFVAGACMLLAFQSCNNNDELSGQDHSTITKTETTNQSSVSRVTSDSQSLSGYVSNQIATQTEIKNLLDNETNVDYSAIQAGLQNIQTIEELELLYKNANVVRAEELVSLYEELNSNTEIFINSNRDFYANYSEEDRLRLLSAEIDSQLSYNDSETFARTNCHANFVKASKRCMKKFAMEVGLAAIGGIFTGGTTAVIGSGIATVNMIMCNADADEDYHDCVHEGGQP
;
A
#
# COMPACT_ATOMS: atom_id res chain seq x y z
N MET A 1 12.99 7.98 33.00
CA MET A 1 13.90 8.56 31.98
C MET A 1 13.16 8.64 30.66
N ARG A 2 12.88 9.86 30.17
CA ARG A 2 12.16 10.10 28.91
C ARG A 2 13.11 9.81 27.74
N LYS A 3 12.92 8.68 27.05
CA LYS A 3 13.60 8.41 25.79
C LYS A 3 12.90 9.24 24.71
N LYS A 4 13.62 10.20 24.13
CA LYS A 4 13.16 10.99 22.99
C LYS A 4 13.08 10.04 21.79
N LEU A 5 11.89 9.86 21.23
CA LEU A 5 11.66 9.24 19.93
C LEU A 5 12.29 10.16 18.88
N PHE A 6 13.54 9.88 18.54
CA PHE A 6 14.21 10.56 17.43
C PHE A 6 13.68 9.97 16.12
N VAL A 7 12.96 10.82 15.40
CA VAL A 7 12.73 10.84 13.95
C VAL A 7 13.68 9.91 13.18
N ALA A 8 13.25 8.67 12.94
CA ALA A 8 13.87 7.74 11.99
C ALA A 8 12.88 7.33 10.87
N GLY A 9 11.73 8.01 10.78
CA GLY A 9 10.72 7.77 9.75
C GLY A 9 11.03 8.39 8.38
N ALA A 10 12.01 9.29 8.30
CA ALA A 10 12.32 10.02 7.06
C ALA A 10 13.33 9.31 6.14
N CYS A 11 14.03 8.25 6.59
CA CYS A 11 15.15 7.67 5.83
C CYS A 11 14.81 6.47 4.96
N MET A 12 13.69 5.76 5.15
CA MET A 12 13.34 4.62 4.27
C MET A 12 12.57 4.99 3.00
N LEU A 13 11.95 6.18 2.94
CA LEU A 13 11.30 6.67 1.72
C LEU A 13 12.28 7.00 0.58
N LEU A 14 13.60 7.06 0.87
CA LEU A 14 14.64 7.33 -0.14
C LEU A 14 15.21 6.08 -0.81
N ALA A 15 14.90 4.86 -0.32
CA ALA A 15 15.49 3.64 -0.86
C ALA A 15 14.82 3.13 -2.16
N PHE A 16 13.68 3.69 -2.57
CA PHE A 16 12.95 3.26 -3.77
C PHE A 16 13.07 4.22 -4.97
N GLN A 17 13.95 5.23 -4.92
CA GLN A 17 14.24 6.11 -6.08
C GLN A 17 15.37 5.61 -6.99
N SER A 18 15.67 4.30 -7.03
CA SER A 18 16.59 3.76 -8.04
C SER A 18 15.86 3.46 -9.36
N CYS A 19 15.49 4.50 -10.09
CA CYS A 19 15.34 4.40 -11.55
C CYS A 19 16.75 4.31 -12.16
N ASN A 20 17.25 3.09 -12.35
CA ASN A 20 18.50 2.88 -13.08
C ASN A 20 18.20 2.97 -14.59
N ASN A 21 18.42 4.16 -15.17
CA ASN A 21 18.46 4.35 -16.61
C ASN A 21 19.73 3.69 -17.15
N ASN A 22 19.61 2.54 -17.78
CA ASN A 22 20.57 2.09 -18.78
C ASN A 22 19.79 1.60 -20.00
N ASP A 23 19.60 2.52 -20.94
CA ASP A 23 19.33 2.19 -22.34
C ASP A 23 20.54 1.40 -22.89
N GLU A 24 20.31 0.15 -23.31
CA GLU A 24 21.07 -0.39 -24.43
C GLU A 24 20.18 -1.26 -25.31
N LEU A 25 20.04 -0.77 -26.54
CA LEU A 25 19.25 -1.27 -27.64
C LEU A 25 19.97 -2.48 -28.27
N SER A 26 19.32 -3.63 -28.35
CA SER A 26 19.68 -4.69 -29.31
C SER A 26 18.45 -5.51 -29.63
N GLY A 27 17.91 -5.31 -30.84
CA GLY A 27 16.74 -6.01 -31.32
C GLY A 27 17.03 -7.43 -31.78
N GLN A 28 16.00 -8.28 -31.70
CA GLN A 28 15.73 -9.26 -32.74
C GLN A 28 14.26 -9.71 -32.66
N ASP A 29 13.56 -9.52 -33.78
CA ASP A 29 12.19 -9.97 -34.05
C ASP A 29 12.03 -11.48 -33.84
N HIS A 30 10.94 -11.88 -33.18
CA HIS A 30 10.06 -12.90 -33.75
C HIS A 30 8.65 -12.83 -33.16
N SER A 31 7.71 -12.47 -34.04
CA SER A 31 6.26 -12.51 -33.81
C SER A 31 5.77 -13.91 -33.47
N THR A 32 4.96 -14.03 -32.42
CA THR A 32 3.83 -14.98 -32.39
C THR A 32 2.69 -14.34 -31.60
N ILE A 33 1.66 -13.92 -32.33
CA ILE A 33 0.40 -13.42 -31.80
C ILE A 33 -0.32 -14.58 -31.12
N THR A 34 -0.35 -14.57 -29.79
CA THR A 34 -1.30 -15.38 -29.02
C THR A 34 -2.25 -14.41 -28.35
N LYS A 35 -3.49 -14.37 -28.86
CA LYS A 35 -4.63 -13.78 -28.15
C LYS A 35 -4.73 -14.49 -26.81
N THR A 36 -4.53 -13.78 -25.72
CA THR A 36 -4.91 -14.27 -24.39
C THR A 36 -5.94 -13.34 -23.80
N GLU A 37 -7.01 -13.99 -23.39
CA GLU A 37 -8.27 -13.47 -22.91
C GLU A 37 -8.10 -12.57 -21.69
N THR A 38 -8.89 -11.50 -21.70
CA THR A 38 -9.22 -10.65 -20.58
C THR A 38 -9.58 -11.49 -19.35
N THR A 39 -8.64 -11.64 -18.42
CA THR A 39 -8.91 -12.27 -17.13
C THR A 39 -9.25 -11.18 -16.13
N ASN A 40 -10.49 -11.28 -15.64
CA ASN A 40 -11.10 -10.41 -14.66
C ASN A 40 -10.20 -10.15 -13.45
N GLN A 41 -10.25 -8.90 -13.00
CA GLN A 41 -9.78 -8.36 -11.74
C GLN A 41 -10.04 -9.38 -10.61
N SER A 42 -8.98 -10.05 -10.16
CA SER A 42 -9.06 -11.00 -9.06
C SER A 42 -9.27 -10.19 -7.78
N SER A 43 -10.52 -10.11 -7.32
CA SER A 43 -10.83 -9.65 -5.98
C SER A 43 -10.12 -10.58 -4.99
N VAL A 44 -9.09 -10.08 -4.29
CA VAL A 44 -8.49 -10.81 -3.17
C VAL A 44 -9.57 -10.89 -2.10
N SER A 45 -10.21 -12.05 -2.00
CA SER A 45 -11.24 -12.30 -1.00
C SER A 45 -10.58 -12.49 0.35
N ARG A 46 -11.11 -11.82 1.37
CA ARG A 46 -10.67 -11.91 2.76
C ARG A 46 -10.70 -13.36 3.24
N VAL A 47 -9.56 -13.88 3.67
CA VAL A 47 -9.46 -15.22 4.28
C VAL A 47 -9.56 -15.04 5.80
N THR A 48 -10.77 -14.75 6.27
CA THR A 48 -11.07 -14.42 7.68
C THR A 48 -10.69 -15.51 8.69
N SER A 49 -10.28 -16.70 8.24
CA SER A 49 -9.91 -17.84 9.08
C SER A 49 -8.41 -18.10 9.24
N ASP A 50 -7.52 -17.35 8.57
CA ASP A 50 -6.06 -17.60 8.66
C ASP A 50 -5.22 -16.33 8.77
N SER A 51 -5.32 -15.60 9.88
CA SER A 51 -4.37 -14.52 10.20
C SER A 51 -3.03 -15.01 10.77
N GLN A 52 -2.84 -16.33 10.86
CA GLN A 52 -1.67 -16.93 11.51
C GLN A 52 -0.59 -17.28 10.49
N SER A 53 -0.94 -17.76 9.30
CA SER A 53 0.06 -17.97 8.25
C SER A 53 0.52 -16.65 7.64
N LEU A 54 1.71 -16.65 7.03
CA LEU A 54 2.21 -15.49 6.28
C LEU A 54 1.26 -15.11 5.14
N SER A 55 0.77 -16.11 4.40
CA SER A 55 -0.11 -15.90 3.25
C SER A 55 -1.46 -15.34 3.69
N GLY A 56 -2.08 -15.89 4.73
CA GLY A 56 -3.36 -15.41 5.20
C GLY A 56 -3.26 -14.06 5.93
N TYR A 57 -2.15 -13.78 6.64
CA TYR A 57 -1.84 -12.43 7.13
C TYR A 57 -1.82 -11.41 5.98
N VAL A 58 -1.04 -11.67 4.93
CA VAL A 58 -0.93 -10.77 3.75
C VAL A 58 -2.26 -10.63 3.02
N SER A 59 -3.02 -11.71 2.86
CA SER A 59 -4.33 -11.70 2.21
C SER A 59 -5.31 -10.80 2.96
N ASN A 60 -5.35 -10.91 4.29
CA ASN A 60 -6.20 -10.08 5.13
C ASN A 60 -5.73 -8.61 5.12
N GLN A 61 -4.42 -8.34 5.13
CA GLN A 61 -3.90 -6.97 4.95
C GLN A 61 -4.37 -6.34 3.64
N ILE A 62 -4.17 -7.04 2.51
CA ILE A 62 -4.55 -6.54 1.17
C ILE A 62 -6.07 -6.33 1.09
N ALA A 63 -6.88 -7.23 1.65
CA ALA A 63 -8.33 -7.11 1.67
C ALA A 63 -8.78 -5.86 2.42
N THR A 64 -8.33 -5.67 3.67
CA THR A 64 -8.69 -4.49 4.48
C THR A 64 -8.16 -3.20 3.86
N GLN A 65 -6.98 -3.20 3.26
CA GLN A 65 -6.45 -2.04 2.50
C GLN A 65 -7.27 -1.71 1.26
N THR A 66 -7.80 -2.73 0.58
CA THR A 66 -8.73 -2.54 -0.54
C THR A 66 -10.06 -1.95 -0.05
N GLU A 67 -10.56 -2.39 1.11
CA GLU A 67 -11.73 -1.79 1.77
C GLU A 67 -11.48 -0.31 2.11
N ILE A 68 -10.31 0.02 2.66
CA ILE A 68 -9.88 1.41 2.93
C ILE A 68 -9.88 2.25 1.65
N LYS A 69 -9.25 1.75 0.58
CA LYS A 69 -9.22 2.44 -0.71
C LYS A 69 -10.63 2.69 -1.24
N ASN A 70 -11.47 1.66 -1.27
CA ASN A 70 -12.85 1.77 -1.74
C ASN A 70 -13.68 2.73 -0.86
N LEU A 71 -13.41 2.80 0.44
CA LEU A 71 -14.04 3.77 1.32
C LEU A 71 -13.68 5.19 0.85
N LEU A 72 -12.39 5.47 0.67
CA LEU A 72 -11.91 6.82 0.32
C LEU A 72 -12.24 7.24 -1.11
N ASP A 73 -12.26 6.31 -2.07
CA ASP A 73 -12.69 6.56 -3.45
C ASP A 73 -14.16 7.03 -3.54
N ASN A 74 -14.98 6.68 -2.54
CA ASN A 74 -16.39 7.05 -2.47
C ASN A 74 -16.65 8.29 -1.59
N GLU A 75 -15.62 8.84 -0.95
CA GLU A 75 -15.73 10.11 -0.23
C GLU A 75 -15.67 11.29 -1.22
N THR A 76 -16.38 12.38 -0.91
CA THR A 76 -16.40 13.58 -1.75
C THR A 76 -15.94 14.78 -0.94
N ASN A 77 -15.12 15.65 -1.55
CA ASN A 77 -14.61 16.89 -0.94
C ASN A 77 -13.71 16.67 0.30
N VAL A 78 -12.97 15.55 0.34
CA VAL A 78 -11.99 15.29 1.40
C VAL A 78 -10.81 16.27 1.27
N ASP A 79 -10.44 16.89 2.38
CA ASP A 79 -9.25 17.75 2.46
C ASP A 79 -8.01 16.91 2.81
N TYR A 80 -7.46 16.22 1.81
CA TYR A 80 -6.26 15.40 1.98
C TYR A 80 -5.03 16.23 2.41
N SER A 81 -4.99 17.53 2.08
CA SER A 81 -3.92 18.43 2.52
C SER A 81 -3.99 18.67 4.04
N ALA A 82 -5.20 18.89 4.59
CA ALA A 82 -5.40 19.01 6.02
C ALA A 82 -5.03 17.72 6.76
N ILE A 83 -5.39 16.55 6.21
CA ILE A 83 -5.02 15.25 6.79
C ILE A 83 -3.48 15.13 6.82
N GLN A 84 -2.81 15.36 5.69
CA GLN A 84 -1.35 15.26 5.60
C GLN A 84 -0.63 16.18 6.59
N ALA A 85 -1.10 17.42 6.74
CA ALA A 85 -0.52 18.38 7.68
C ALA A 85 -0.81 18.02 9.15
N GLY A 86 -1.96 17.42 9.43
CA GLY A 86 -2.41 17.08 10.78
C GLY A 86 -1.78 15.81 11.35
N LEU A 87 -1.51 14.81 10.51
CA LEU A 87 -1.09 13.46 10.93
C LEU A 87 0.17 13.43 11.82
N GLN A 88 1.11 14.36 11.64
CA GLN A 88 2.35 14.40 12.43
C GLN A 88 2.14 14.75 13.90
N ASN A 89 0.98 15.33 14.25
CA ASN A 89 0.69 15.80 15.60
C ASN A 89 -0.26 14.87 16.37
N ILE A 90 -0.75 13.81 15.72
CA ILE A 90 -1.72 12.88 16.30
C ILE A 90 -1.01 11.91 17.26
N GLN A 91 -1.59 11.74 18.45
CA GLN A 91 -1.10 10.83 19.49
C GLN A 91 -2.14 9.78 19.87
N THR A 92 -3.43 10.05 19.64
CA THR A 92 -4.52 9.13 19.98
C THR A 92 -5.40 8.77 18.78
N ILE A 93 -6.19 7.71 18.94
CA ILE A 93 -7.15 7.26 17.92
C ILE A 93 -8.27 8.30 17.75
N GLU A 94 -8.72 8.90 18.85
CA GLU A 94 -9.76 9.93 18.85
C GLU A 94 -9.29 11.21 18.14
N GLU A 95 -8.01 11.58 18.30
CA GLU A 95 -7.40 12.69 17.57
C GLU A 95 -7.33 12.39 16.06
N LEU A 96 -7.01 11.14 15.68
CA LEU A 96 -6.99 10.69 14.29
C LEU A 96 -8.39 10.78 13.67
N GLU A 97 -9.40 10.27 14.36
CA GLU A 97 -10.79 10.32 13.91
C GLU A 97 -11.28 11.76 13.77
N LEU A 98 -10.97 12.62 14.74
CA LEU A 98 -11.33 14.03 14.70
C LEU A 98 -10.64 14.75 13.52
N LEU A 99 -9.38 14.44 13.23
CA LEU A 99 -8.68 14.95 12.06
C LEU A 99 -9.42 14.59 10.77
N TYR A 100 -9.82 13.33 10.61
CA TYR A 100 -10.57 12.89 9.43
C TYR A 100 -11.94 13.56 9.32
N LYS A 101 -12.67 13.69 10.42
CA LYS A 101 -13.95 14.43 10.46
C LYS A 101 -13.78 15.89 10.04
N ASN A 102 -12.74 16.57 10.55
CA ASN A 102 -12.43 17.95 10.20
C ASN A 102 -12.00 18.11 8.73
N ALA A 103 -11.44 17.06 8.13
CA ALA A 103 -11.09 16.99 6.72
C ALA A 103 -12.24 16.51 5.83
N ASN A 104 -13.48 16.50 6.32
CA ASN A 104 -14.69 16.08 5.61
C ASN A 104 -14.72 14.60 5.17
N VAL A 105 -13.98 13.71 5.84
CA VAL A 105 -14.19 12.26 5.67
C VAL A 105 -15.47 11.88 6.42
N VAL A 106 -16.55 11.62 5.68
CA VAL A 106 -17.87 11.33 6.26
C VAL A 106 -17.82 10.04 7.07
N ARG A 107 -17.11 9.02 6.57
CA ARG A 107 -16.99 7.70 7.21
C ARG A 107 -15.70 7.55 8.00
N ALA A 108 -15.29 8.60 8.72
CA ALA A 108 -14.07 8.61 9.53
C ALA A 108 -14.01 7.47 10.58
N GLU A 109 -15.13 7.16 11.24
CA GLU A 109 -15.21 6.07 12.24
C GLU A 109 -15.00 4.70 11.59
N GLU A 110 -15.59 4.46 10.42
CA GLU A 110 -15.41 3.22 9.66
C GLU A 110 -13.96 3.09 9.17
N LEU A 111 -13.36 4.19 8.70
CA LEU A 111 -11.95 4.23 8.30
C LEU A 111 -11.00 3.89 9.45
N VAL A 112 -11.24 4.45 10.64
CA VAL A 112 -10.43 4.16 11.83
C VAL A 112 -10.60 2.71 12.28
N SER A 113 -11.81 2.16 12.24
CA SER A 113 -12.09 0.75 12.53
C SER A 113 -11.29 -0.19 11.60
N LEU A 114 -11.18 0.14 10.31
CA LEU A 114 -10.36 -0.63 9.37
C LEU A 114 -8.86 -0.59 9.75
N TYR A 115 -8.36 0.52 10.29
CA TYR A 115 -6.97 0.59 10.77
C TYR A 115 -6.73 -0.24 12.04
N GLU A 116 -7.70 -0.25 12.96
CA GLU A 116 -7.66 -1.12 14.13
C GLU A 116 -7.65 -2.60 13.71
N GLU A 117 -8.37 -2.92 12.64
CA GLU A 117 -8.37 -4.26 12.06
C GLU A 117 -7.01 -4.65 11.45
N LEU A 118 -6.36 -3.76 10.69
CA LEU A 118 -4.99 -3.96 10.20
C LEU A 118 -4.02 -4.24 11.37
N ASN A 119 -4.16 -3.50 12.46
CA ASN A 119 -3.36 -3.69 13.67
C ASN A 119 -3.66 -5.03 14.35
N SER A 120 -4.94 -5.38 14.54
CA SER A 120 -5.37 -6.66 15.12
C SER A 120 -4.84 -7.86 14.33
N ASN A 121 -4.93 -7.82 13.00
CA ASN A 121 -4.38 -8.85 12.12
C ASN A 121 -2.85 -8.99 12.30
N THR A 122 -2.15 -7.87 12.47
CA THR A 122 -0.70 -7.84 12.75
C THR A 122 -0.36 -8.43 14.11
N GLU A 123 -1.11 -8.09 15.15
CA GLU A 123 -0.91 -8.65 16.50
C GLU A 123 -1.15 -10.17 16.53
N ILE A 124 -2.17 -10.67 15.83
CA ILE A 124 -2.43 -12.10 15.71
C ILE A 124 -1.26 -12.81 15.03
N PHE A 125 -0.77 -12.28 13.91
CA PHE A 125 0.36 -12.86 13.18
C PHE A 125 1.63 -12.88 14.03
N ILE A 126 1.98 -11.75 14.68
CA ILE A 126 3.16 -11.66 15.56
C ILE A 126 3.09 -12.70 16.69
N ASN A 127 1.96 -12.75 17.39
CA ASN A 127 1.80 -13.60 18.56
C ASN A 127 1.78 -15.09 18.23
N SER A 128 1.29 -15.44 17.03
CA SER A 128 1.19 -16.83 16.56
C SER A 128 2.50 -17.36 15.97
N ASN A 129 3.45 -16.49 15.63
CA ASN A 129 4.66 -16.87 14.90
C ASN A 129 5.95 -16.52 15.64
N ARG A 130 6.04 -16.76 16.95
CA ARG A 130 7.25 -16.41 17.74
C ARG A 130 8.56 -16.94 17.14
N ASP A 131 8.53 -18.15 16.59
CA ASP A 131 9.69 -18.76 15.93
C ASP A 131 10.10 -18.01 14.65
N PHE A 132 9.16 -17.40 13.92
CA PHE A 132 9.48 -16.53 12.78
C PHE A 132 10.32 -15.33 13.22
N TYR A 133 10.00 -14.73 14.37
CA TYR A 133 10.74 -13.59 14.93
C TYR A 133 12.06 -14.00 15.60
N ALA A 134 12.14 -15.21 16.14
CA ALA A 134 13.34 -15.73 16.78
C ALA A 134 14.38 -16.22 15.77
N ASN A 135 13.94 -16.80 14.65
CA ASN A 135 14.82 -17.51 13.71
C ASN A 135 15.16 -16.71 12.45
N TYR A 136 14.40 -15.67 12.10
CA TYR A 136 14.66 -14.84 10.92
C TYR A 136 15.08 -13.42 11.31
N SER A 137 16.11 -12.92 10.62
CA SER A 137 16.53 -11.52 10.73
C SER A 137 15.41 -10.58 10.29
N GLU A 138 15.49 -9.30 10.64
CA GLU A 138 14.54 -8.29 10.14
C GLU A 138 14.52 -8.22 8.61
N GLU A 139 15.70 -8.30 7.99
CA GLU A 139 15.87 -8.32 6.53
C GLU A 139 15.20 -9.54 5.90
N ASP A 140 15.36 -10.73 6.48
CA ASP A 140 14.70 -11.94 5.98
C ASP A 140 13.18 -11.86 6.12
N ARG A 141 12.68 -11.34 7.24
CA ARG A 141 11.24 -11.16 7.46
C ARG A 141 10.66 -10.16 6.45
N LEU A 142 11.38 -9.07 6.19
CA LEU A 142 11.04 -8.11 5.13
C LEU A 142 11.00 -8.77 3.75
N ARG A 143 12.03 -9.54 3.39
CA ARG A 143 12.10 -10.23 2.11
C ARG A 143 10.95 -11.22 1.93
N LEU A 144 10.63 -12.01 2.96
CA LEU A 144 9.53 -12.98 2.93
C LEU A 144 8.17 -12.29 2.80
N LEU A 145 7.94 -11.22 3.56
CA LEU A 145 6.70 -10.45 3.48
C LEU A 145 6.53 -9.79 2.11
N SER A 146 7.59 -9.17 1.59
CA SER A 146 7.58 -8.54 0.26
C SER A 146 7.26 -9.54 -0.84
N ALA A 147 7.89 -10.72 -0.79
CA ALA A 147 7.67 -11.77 -1.78
C ALA A 147 6.22 -12.29 -1.74
N GLU A 148 5.63 -12.42 -0.55
CA GLU A 148 4.23 -12.84 -0.41
C GLU A 148 3.26 -11.76 -0.94
N ILE A 149 3.51 -10.48 -0.63
CA ILE A 149 2.71 -9.36 -1.17
C ILE A 149 2.76 -9.37 -2.71
N ASP A 150 3.95 -9.55 -3.29
CA ASP A 150 4.13 -9.59 -4.74
C ASP A 150 3.40 -10.76 -5.41
N SER A 151 3.45 -11.93 -4.78
CA SER A 151 2.73 -13.12 -5.20
C SER A 151 1.21 -12.88 -5.24
N GLN A 152 0.66 -12.30 -4.17
CA GLN A 152 -0.80 -12.10 -4.06
C GLN A 152 -1.34 -10.95 -4.90
N LEU A 153 -0.57 -9.88 -5.08
CA LEU A 153 -0.96 -8.77 -5.96
C LEU A 153 -0.77 -9.10 -7.45
N SER A 154 -0.26 -10.30 -7.78
CA SER A 154 -0.03 -10.76 -9.16
C SER A 154 0.76 -9.73 -9.98
N TYR A 155 1.82 -9.19 -9.38
CA TYR A 155 2.61 -8.12 -9.99
C TYR A 155 3.54 -8.67 -11.08
N ASN A 156 3.01 -8.92 -12.28
CA ASN A 156 3.83 -9.22 -13.45
C ASN A 156 4.33 -7.91 -14.07
N ASP A 157 5.49 -7.42 -13.63
CA ASP A 157 6.17 -6.27 -14.25
C ASP A 157 6.67 -6.59 -15.69
N SER A 158 6.51 -7.84 -16.15
CA SER A 158 6.88 -8.33 -17.48
C SER A 158 5.98 -7.84 -18.61
N GLU A 159 4.82 -7.23 -18.30
CA GLU A 159 3.97 -6.63 -19.33
C GLU A 159 4.52 -5.25 -19.71
N THR A 160 5.31 -5.22 -20.78
CA THR A 160 5.58 -4.02 -21.57
C THR A 160 4.29 -3.59 -22.27
N PHE A 161 3.42 -2.91 -21.53
CA PHE A 161 2.34 -2.16 -22.17
C PHE A 161 2.97 -1.04 -22.99
N ALA A 162 2.57 -0.94 -24.26
CA ALA A 162 3.02 0.14 -25.13
C ALA A 162 2.70 1.47 -24.44
N ARG A 163 3.66 2.41 -24.45
CA ARG A 163 3.55 3.77 -23.89
C ARG A 163 2.25 4.49 -24.27
N THR A 164 1.58 4.05 -25.33
CA THR A 164 0.34 4.61 -25.84
C THR A 164 -0.94 4.20 -25.10
N ASN A 165 -0.97 3.18 -24.24
CA ASN A 165 -2.21 2.83 -23.53
C ASN A 165 -2.25 3.48 -22.13
N CYS A 166 -2.93 4.63 -22.03
CA CYS A 166 -2.99 5.44 -20.83
C CYS A 166 -3.69 4.70 -19.68
N HIS A 167 -4.81 4.02 -19.92
CA HIS A 167 -5.50 3.27 -18.88
C HIS A 167 -4.69 2.08 -18.35
N ALA A 168 -3.97 1.36 -19.21
CA ALA A 168 -3.08 0.29 -18.76
C ALA A 168 -1.96 0.85 -17.87
N ASN A 169 -1.41 2.01 -18.20
CA ASN A 169 -0.39 2.69 -17.39
C ASN A 169 -0.97 3.16 -16.05
N PHE A 170 -2.17 3.76 -16.05
CA PHE A 170 -2.89 4.14 -14.84
C PHE A 170 -3.12 2.94 -13.91
N VAL A 171 -3.69 1.85 -14.44
CA VAL A 171 -3.94 0.63 -13.68
C VAL A 171 -2.64 0.07 -13.11
N LYS A 172 -1.55 0.10 -13.89
CA LYS A 172 -0.22 -0.31 -13.42
C LYS A 172 0.30 0.60 -12.30
N ALA A 173 0.17 1.91 -12.42
CA ALA A 173 0.60 2.86 -11.40
C ALA A 173 -0.23 2.73 -10.10
N SER A 174 -1.55 2.60 -10.23
CA SER A 174 -2.45 2.38 -9.09
C SER A 174 -2.13 1.08 -8.34
N LYS A 175 -1.85 -0.02 -9.05
CA LYS A 175 -1.38 -1.27 -8.44
C LYS A 175 -0.05 -1.07 -7.69
N ARG A 176 0.89 -0.28 -8.23
CA ARG A 176 2.16 0.09 -7.57
C ARG A 176 1.90 0.83 -6.26
N CYS A 177 0.93 1.74 -6.24
CA CYS A 177 0.52 2.45 -5.03
C CYS A 177 -0.04 1.50 -3.97
N MET A 178 -0.89 0.55 -4.38
CA MET A 178 -1.41 -0.48 -3.46
C MET A 178 -0.31 -1.40 -2.92
N LYS A 179 0.66 -1.79 -3.75
CA LYS A 179 1.83 -2.54 -3.28
C LYS A 179 2.62 -1.76 -2.22
N LYS A 180 2.88 -0.46 -2.45
CA LYS A 180 3.56 0.39 -1.47
C LYS A 180 2.77 0.50 -0.17
N PHE A 181 1.44 0.66 -0.26
CA PHE A 181 0.58 0.69 0.91
C PHE A 181 0.64 -0.63 1.71
N ALA A 182 0.56 -1.77 1.01
CA ALA A 182 0.66 -3.09 1.61
C ALA A 182 2.00 -3.30 2.32
N MET A 183 3.08 -2.82 1.71
CA MET A 183 4.40 -2.83 2.31
C MET A 183 4.46 -1.94 3.55
N GLU A 184 4.03 -0.68 3.47
CA GLU A 184 4.09 0.29 4.57
C GLU A 184 3.32 -0.19 5.82
N VAL A 185 2.13 -0.76 5.64
CA VAL A 185 1.35 -1.34 6.74
C VAL A 185 1.98 -2.66 7.22
N GLY A 186 2.42 -3.51 6.29
CA GLY A 186 3.05 -4.80 6.60
C GLY A 186 4.36 -4.67 7.38
N LEU A 187 5.08 -3.55 7.24
CA LEU A 187 6.29 -3.25 8.01
C LEU A 187 6.05 -3.20 9.53
N ALA A 188 4.81 -2.93 9.97
CA ALA A 188 4.45 -3.01 11.38
C ALA A 188 4.66 -4.44 11.94
N ALA A 189 4.40 -5.48 11.13
CA ALA A 189 4.64 -6.86 11.52
C ALA A 189 6.13 -7.20 11.65
N ILE A 190 7.02 -6.53 10.92
CA ILE A 190 8.46 -6.83 10.93
C ILE A 190 9.15 -6.25 12.19
N GLY A 191 8.46 -5.40 12.95
CA GLY A 191 9.01 -4.74 14.14
C GLY A 191 9.65 -3.37 13.84
N GLY A 192 9.32 -2.79 12.68
CA GLY A 192 9.71 -1.43 12.31
C GLY A 192 8.95 -0.33 13.06
N ILE A 193 8.97 0.88 12.50
CA ILE A 193 8.61 2.19 13.09
C ILE A 193 7.24 2.24 13.83
N PHE A 194 6.34 1.29 13.61
CA PHE A 194 5.01 1.22 14.22
C PHE A 194 4.78 -0.10 14.95
N THR A 195 5.39 -0.28 16.12
CA THR A 195 5.24 -1.50 16.93
C THR A 195 3.93 -1.48 17.72
N GLY A 196 2.84 -1.98 17.14
CA GLY A 196 1.57 -2.30 17.83
C GLY A 196 0.78 -1.13 18.41
N GLY A 197 -0.48 -1.38 18.77
CA GLY A 197 -1.36 -0.42 19.43
C GLY A 197 -1.63 0.87 18.63
N THR A 198 -1.83 1.99 19.34
CA THR A 198 -2.22 3.27 18.73
C THR A 198 -1.23 3.78 17.68
N THR A 199 0.07 3.51 17.84
CA THR A 199 1.08 3.92 16.85
C THR A 199 0.92 3.19 15.52
N ALA A 200 0.48 1.93 15.52
CA ALA A 200 0.20 1.19 14.29
C ALA A 200 -1.05 1.74 13.58
N VAL A 201 -2.10 2.07 14.33
CA VAL A 201 -3.31 2.70 13.78
C VAL A 201 -2.99 4.04 13.12
N ILE A 202 -2.22 4.90 13.78
CA ILE A 202 -1.80 6.20 13.21
C ILE A 202 -0.86 5.99 12.01
N GLY A 203 0.05 5.03 12.09
CA GLY A 203 0.94 4.64 10.98
C GLY A 203 0.17 4.21 9.74
N SER A 204 -0.90 3.43 9.89
CA SER A 204 -1.83 3.09 8.80
C SER A 204 -2.47 4.33 8.20
N GLY A 205 -2.85 5.31 9.01
CA GLY A 205 -3.37 6.60 8.53
C GLY A 205 -2.37 7.37 7.65
N ILE A 206 -1.08 7.37 8.01
CA ILE A 206 -0.01 7.96 7.19
C ILE A 206 0.16 7.18 5.87
N ALA A 207 0.20 5.86 5.94
CA ALA A 207 0.36 5.01 4.77
C ALA A 207 -0.80 5.17 3.78
N THR A 208 -2.02 5.35 4.29
CA THR A 208 -3.21 5.64 3.49
C THR A 208 -3.09 6.99 2.75
N VAL A 209 -2.57 8.04 3.39
CA VAL A 209 -2.35 9.32 2.71
C VAL A 209 -1.32 9.19 1.59
N ASN A 210 -0.21 8.47 1.82
CA ASN A 210 0.78 8.18 0.78
C ASN A 210 0.16 7.43 -0.41
N MET A 211 -0.70 6.45 -0.14
CA MET A 211 -1.43 5.71 -1.16
C MET A 211 -2.36 6.61 -1.98
N ILE A 212 -3.08 7.53 -1.33
CA ILE A 212 -3.97 8.47 -2.03
C ILE A 212 -3.17 9.41 -2.92
N MET A 213 -2.09 10.02 -2.40
CA MET A 213 -1.23 10.90 -3.18
C MET A 213 -0.64 10.17 -4.39
N CYS A 214 -0.15 8.94 -4.18
CA CYS A 214 0.37 8.11 -5.27
C CYS A 214 -0.69 7.82 -6.35
N ASN A 215 -1.95 7.57 -5.97
CA ASN A 215 -3.04 7.38 -6.94
C ASN A 215 -3.44 8.68 -7.63
N ALA A 216 -3.36 9.82 -6.95
CA ALA A 216 -3.62 11.13 -7.56
C ALA A 216 -2.56 11.47 -8.62
N ASP A 217 -1.27 11.23 -8.32
CA ASP A 217 -0.19 11.39 -9.29
C ASP A 217 -0.40 10.45 -10.51
N ALA A 218 -0.83 9.22 -10.27
CA ALA A 218 -1.14 8.27 -11.35
C ALA A 218 -2.31 8.71 -12.24
N ASP A 219 -3.32 9.35 -11.66
CA ASP A 219 -4.49 9.90 -12.37
C ASP A 219 -4.12 11.15 -13.19
N GLU A 220 -3.25 12.01 -12.67
CA GLU A 220 -2.66 13.13 -13.40
C GLU A 220 -1.87 12.63 -14.62
N ASP A 221 -0.98 11.64 -14.43
CA ASP A 221 -0.22 11.00 -15.52
C ASP A 221 -1.14 10.41 -16.60
N TYR A 222 -2.29 9.84 -16.20
CA TYR A 222 -3.30 9.34 -17.14
C TYR A 222 -3.89 10.46 -17.98
N HIS A 223 -4.30 11.56 -17.35
CA HIS A 223 -4.89 12.70 -18.03
C HIS A 223 -3.91 13.39 -18.97
N ASP A 224 -2.65 13.53 -18.57
CA ASP A 224 -1.58 14.04 -19.42
C ASP A 224 -1.34 13.13 -20.63
N CYS A 225 -1.26 11.81 -20.42
CA CYS A 225 -1.12 10.84 -21.50
C CYS A 225 -2.27 10.93 -22.53
N VAL A 226 -3.52 11.07 -22.07
CA VAL A 226 -4.68 11.24 -22.96
C VAL A 226 -4.61 12.58 -23.70
N HIS A 227 -4.19 13.65 -23.03
CA HIS A 227 -4.04 14.97 -23.64
C HIS A 227 -2.97 15.01 -24.74
N GLU A 228 -1.89 14.25 -24.55
CA GLU A 228 -0.79 14.11 -25.52
C GLU A 228 -1.13 13.18 -26.71
N GLY A 229 -2.35 12.64 -26.76
CA GLY A 229 -2.84 11.81 -27.87
C GLY A 229 -2.65 10.31 -27.66
N GLY A 230 -2.40 9.87 -26.42
CA GLY A 230 -2.44 8.47 -26.04
C GLY A 230 -3.85 7.86 -26.14
N GLN A 231 -3.89 6.53 -26.20
CA GLN A 231 -5.13 5.76 -26.17
C GLN A 231 -5.68 5.74 -24.73
N PRO A 232 -6.92 6.21 -24.52
CA PRO A 232 -7.57 6.11 -23.22
C PRO A 232 -7.87 4.65 -22.85
#